data_AF-A0A957QVW5-F1
#
_entry.id   AF-A0A957QVW5-F1
#
_cell.length_a   1.000
_cell.length_b   1.000
_cell.length_c   1.000
_cell.angle_alpha   90.00
_cell.angle_beta   90.00
_cell.angle_gamma   90.00
#
_symmetry.space_group_name_H-M   'P 1'
#
loop_
_entity.id
_entity.type
_entity.pdbx_description
1 polymer ?
#
loop_
_entity_poly.entity_id
_entity_poly.type
_entity_poly.pdbx_seq_one_letter_code
_entity_poly.pdbx_strand_id
1 'polypeptide(L)'
;LFYEDYPYAQQPGKLTAVIGDPPDGWAPTVFALDAADLQAKIESILAFRSQLSTFFTDRADLERQVKGYAAQVGGERVWEKIKRAGTGA
;
A
#
# COMPACT_ATOMS: atom_id res chain seq x y z
N LEU A 1 -11.68 5.19 5.02
CA LEU A 1 -10.56 4.96 4.08
C LEU A 1 -9.67 3.92 4.72
N PHE A 2 -9.36 2.85 4.00
CA PHE A 2 -8.44 1.78 4.45
C PHE A 2 -7.31 1.68 3.42
N TYR A 3 -6.09 1.38 3.84
CA TYR A 3 -4.94 1.20 2.95
C TYR A 3 -4.34 -0.19 3.14
N GLU A 4 -3.60 -0.66 2.14
CA GLU A 4 -2.90 -1.94 2.22
C GLU A 4 -1.62 -1.78 3.06
N ASP A 5 -1.54 -2.48 4.20
CA ASP A 5 -0.41 -2.33 5.12
C ASP A 5 0.91 -2.84 4.51
N TYR A 6 1.85 -1.93 4.31
CA TYR A 6 3.22 -2.23 3.91
C TYR A 6 4.10 -2.53 5.14
N PRO A 7 5.00 -3.54 5.11
CA PRO A 7 5.43 -4.37 3.96
C PRO A 7 4.57 -5.62 3.72
N TYR A 8 3.54 -5.89 4.52
CA TYR A 8 2.79 -7.14 4.43
C TYR A 8 2.05 -7.35 3.10
N ALA A 9 1.59 -6.25 2.49
CA ALA A 9 0.90 -6.25 1.19
C ALA A 9 1.80 -6.66 0.01
N GLN A 10 3.12 -6.68 0.18
CA GLN A 10 4.04 -7.07 -0.89
C GLN A 10 3.91 -8.53 -1.31
N GLN A 11 3.43 -9.40 -0.42
CA GLN A 11 3.29 -10.83 -0.70
C GLN A 11 2.05 -11.05 -1.58
N PRO A 12 2.21 -11.50 -2.84
CA PRO A 12 1.08 -11.74 -3.72
C PRO A 12 0.07 -12.71 -3.10
N GLY A 13 -1.21 -12.37 -3.17
CA GLY A 13 -2.31 -13.22 -2.66
C GLY A 13 -2.49 -13.22 -1.14
N LYS A 14 -1.59 -12.61 -0.34
CA LYS A 14 -1.74 -12.58 1.12
C LYS A 14 -2.99 -11.82 1.57
N LEU A 15 -3.28 -10.69 0.94
CA LEU A 15 -4.48 -9.90 1.24
C LEU A 15 -5.75 -10.68 0.89
N THR A 16 -5.78 -11.29 -0.30
CA THR A 16 -6.88 -12.14 -0.78
C THR A 16 -7.09 -13.36 0.12
N ALA A 17 -6.02 -13.97 0.66
CA ALA A 17 -6.13 -15.12 1.54
C ALA A 17 -6.77 -14.79 2.90
N VAL A 18 -6.69 -13.54 3.36
CA VAL A 18 -7.25 -13.10 4.65
C VAL A 18 -8.65 -12.49 4.48
N ILE A 19 -8.82 -11.64 3.47
CA ILE A 19 -10.05 -10.86 3.27
C ILE A 19 -11.04 -11.59 2.36
N GLY A 20 -10.56 -12.45 1.46
CA GLY A 20 -11.36 -13.04 0.39
C GLY A 20 -11.70 -12.02 -0.69
N ASP A 21 -12.89 -12.16 -1.28
CA ASP A 21 -13.41 -11.16 -2.20
C ASP A 21 -13.76 -9.86 -1.45
N PRO A 22 -13.51 -8.68 -2.04
CA PRO A 22 -13.87 -7.42 -1.40
C PRO A 22 -15.36 -7.38 -1.05
N PRO A 23 -15.73 -6.97 0.18
CA PRO A 23 -17.13 -6.89 0.57
C PRO A 23 -17.90 -5.90 -0.31
N ASP A 24 -19.17 -6.19 -0.56
CA ASP A 24 -20.04 -5.34 -1.36
C ASP A 24 -20.05 -3.89 -0.85
N GLY A 25 -20.04 -2.95 -1.79
CA GLY A 25 -20.05 -1.51 -1.49
C GLY A 25 -18.67 -0.94 -1.13
N TRP A 26 -17.59 -1.63 -1.47
CA TRP A 26 -16.22 -1.12 -1.40
C TRP A 26 -15.59 -1.04 -2.78
N ALA A 27 -14.83 0.03 -3.01
CA ALA A 27 -14.06 0.21 -4.24
C ALA A 27 -12.60 0.54 -3.93
N PRO A 28 -11.64 -0.02 -4.68
CA PRO A 28 -10.25 0.38 -4.61
C PRO A 28 -9.96 1.60 -5.50
N THR A 29 -9.07 2.46 -5.03
CA THR A 29 -8.44 3.53 -5.81
C THR A 29 -6.93 3.37 -5.70
N VAL A 30 -6.23 3.38 -6.84
CA VAL A 30 -4.76 3.36 -6.89
C VAL A 30 -4.27 4.78 -7.13
N PHE A 31 -3.46 5.30 -6.20
CA PHE A 31 -2.73 6.55 -6.37
C PHE A 31 -1.35 6.23 -6.95
N ALA A 32 -1.12 6.67 -8.19
CA ALA A 32 0.19 6.54 -8.81
C ALA A 32 1.24 7.29 -7.98
N LEU A 33 2.38 6.63 -7.76
CA LEU A 33 3.54 7.26 -7.12
C LEU A 33 4.59 7.54 -8.17
N ASP A 34 5.12 8.76 -8.18
CA ASP A 34 6.27 9.10 -8.99
C ASP A 34 7.59 8.84 -8.24
N ALA A 35 8.71 9.17 -8.89
CA ALA A 35 10.04 8.95 -8.30
C ALA A 35 10.28 9.80 -7.03
N ALA A 36 9.72 11.02 -6.97
CA ALA A 36 9.87 11.89 -5.81
C ALA A 36 9.02 11.39 -4.63
N ASP A 37 7.81 10.91 -4.90
CA ASP A 37 6.95 10.29 -3.88
C ASP A 37 7.61 9.05 -3.27
N LEU A 38 8.18 8.19 -4.11
CA LEU A 38 8.90 7.00 -3.64
C LEU A 38 10.11 7.37 -2.78
N GLN A 39 10.86 8.40 -3.16
CA GLN A 39 11.99 8.88 -2.37
C GLN A 39 11.52 9.42 -1.01
N ALA A 40 10.47 10.24 -0.98
CA ALA A 40 9.91 10.78 0.25
C ALA A 40 9.41 9.66 1.19
N LYS A 41 8.80 8.61 0.62
CA LYS A 41 8.37 7.42 1.38
C LYS A 41 9.56 6.70 2.01
N ILE A 42 10.63 6.47 1.25
CA ILE A 42 11.85 5.80 1.74
C ILE A 42 12.49 6.59 2.88
N GLU A 43 12.66 7.90 2.73
CA GLU A 43 13.22 8.74 3.80
C GLU A 43 12.33 8.75 5.05
N SER A 44 11.01 8.79 4.86
CA SER A 44 10.07 8.72 5.97
C SER A 44 10.19 7.40 6.75
N ILE A 45 10.33 6.26 6.06
CA ILE A 45 10.54 4.95 6.72
C ILE A 45 11.88 4.92 7.45
N LEU A 46 12.95 5.46 6.86
CA LEU A 46 14.28 5.51 7.47
C LEU A 46 14.36 6.36 8.74
N ALA A 47 13.46 7.33 8.90
CA ALA A 47 13.35 8.11 10.13
C ALA A 47 12.95 7.24 11.35
N PHE A 48 12.22 6.13 11.13
CA PHE A 48 11.80 5.19 12.17
C PHE A 48 12.79 4.05 12.37
N ARG A 49 14.01 4.38 12.81
CA ARG A 49 15.16 3.46 12.89
C ARG A 49 14.89 2.14 13.63
N SER A 50 14.03 2.14 14.66
CA SER A 50 13.70 0.94 15.43
C SER A 50 12.88 -0.09 14.65
N GLN A 51 12.19 0.31 13.58
CA GLN A 51 11.41 -0.60 12.73
C GLN A 51 12.23 -1.18 11.57
N LEU A 52 13.42 -0.61 11.30
CA LEU A 52 14.23 -1.02 10.16
C LEU A 52 14.71 -2.46 10.32
N SER A 53 15.30 -2.83 11.47
CA SER A 53 15.89 -4.17 11.66
C SER A 53 14.88 -5.32 11.67
N THR A 54 13.58 -5.04 11.78
CA THR A 54 12.51 -6.06 11.77
C THR A 54 12.13 -6.46 10.34
N PHE A 55 12.22 -5.53 9.38
CA PHE A 55 11.68 -5.71 8.02
C PHE A 55 12.70 -5.48 6.92
N PHE A 56 13.79 -4.76 7.21
CA PHE A 56 14.80 -4.35 6.23
C PHE A 56 16.20 -4.64 6.77
N THR A 57 17.02 -5.23 5.92
CA THR A 57 18.41 -5.54 6.26
C THR A 57 19.25 -4.25 6.29
N ASP A 58 19.03 -3.38 5.32
CA ASP A 58 19.71 -2.09 5.16
C ASP A 58 18.87 -1.15 4.28
N ARG A 59 19.43 0.03 3.98
CA ARG A 59 18.79 1.01 3.09
C ARG A 59 18.57 0.46 1.68
N ALA A 60 19.54 -0.25 1.11
CA ALA A 60 19.43 -0.75 -0.27
C ALA A 60 18.32 -1.80 -0.40
N ASP A 61 18.15 -2.63 0.64
CA ASP A 61 17.04 -3.56 0.77
C ASP A 61 15.69 -2.84 0.84
N LEU A 62 15.56 -1.81 1.69
CA LEU A 62 14.36 -0.97 1.74
C LEU A 62 14.03 -0.35 0.39
N GLU A 63 15.02 0.27 -0.28
CA GLU A 63 14.81 0.91 -1.58
C GLU A 63 14.34 -0.09 -2.64
N ARG A 64 14.99 -1.25 -2.71
CA ARG A 64 14.61 -2.33 -3.64
C ARG A 64 13.18 -2.81 -3.39
N GLN A 65 12.83 -3.03 -2.12
CA GLN A 65 11.51 -3.50 -1.73
C GLN A 65 10.41 -2.48 -2.04
N VAL A 66 10.60 -1.20 -1.68
CA VAL A 66 9.62 -0.14 -1.93
C VAL A 66 9.42 0.09 -3.43
N LYS A 67 10.52 0.24 -4.19
CA LYS A 67 10.46 0.48 -5.64
C LYS A 67 9.91 -0.72 -6.39
N GLY A 68 10.32 -1.94 -6.00
CA GLY A 68 9.82 -3.18 -6.60
C GLY A 68 8.32 -3.38 -6.37
N TYR A 69 7.84 -3.11 -5.16
CA TYR A 69 6.41 -3.17 -4.87
C TYR A 69 5.62 -2.13 -5.68
N ALA A 70 6.06 -0.87 -5.66
CA ALA A 70 5.41 0.20 -6.41
C ALA A 70 5.32 -0.09 -7.92
N ALA A 71 6.36 -0.69 -8.51
CA ALA A 71 6.36 -1.12 -9.90
C ALA A 71 5.34 -2.25 -10.19
N GLN A 72 5.09 -3.15 -9.21
CA GLN A 72 4.13 -4.24 -9.35
C GLN A 72 2.68 -3.76 -9.25
N VAL A 73 2.38 -2.86 -8.32
CA VAL A 73 1.00 -2.41 -8.04
C VAL A 73 0.62 -1.09 -8.71
N GLY A 74 1.60 -0.36 -9.26
CA GLY A 74 1.42 0.93 -9.94
C GLY A 74 1.28 2.12 -9.00
N GLY A 75 1.43 1.95 -7.68
CA GLY A 75 1.28 3.00 -6.68
C GLY A 75 0.79 2.49 -5.32
N GLU A 76 0.07 3.31 -4.56
CA GLU A 76 -0.59 2.90 -3.31
C GLU A 76 -2.08 2.64 -3.54
N ARG A 77 -2.60 1.56 -2.97
CA ARG A 77 -4.03 1.24 -3.05
C ARG A 77 -4.73 1.59 -1.75
N VAL A 78 -5.83 2.32 -1.90
CA VAL A 78 -6.77 2.57 -0.81
C VAL A 78 -8.14 2.02 -1.15
N TRP A 79 -8.91 1.70 -0.12
CA TRP A 79 -10.26 1.20 -0.20
C TRP A 79 -11.22 2.14 0.51
N GLU A 80 -12.33 2.45 -0.15
CA GLU A 80 -13.37 3.30 0.39
C GLU A 80 -14.76 2.70 0.22
N LYS A 81 -15.67 3.03 1.14
CA LYS A 81 -17.07 2.68 1.01
C LYS A 81 -17.68 3.52 -0.10
N ILE A 82 -18.25 2.85 -1.09
CA ILE A 82 -19.08 3.48 -2.10
C ILE A 82 -20.30 4.05 -1.37
N LYS A 83 -20.40 5.37 -1.32
CA LYS A 83 -21.63 6.00 -0.86
C LYS A 83 -22.72 5.63 -1.86
N ARG A 84 -23.76 4.92 -1.41
CA ARG A 84 -24.96 4.78 -2.23
C ARG A 84 -25.46 6.18 -2.55
N ALA A 85 -25.59 6.50 -3.83
CA ALA A 85 -26.32 7.69 -4.25
C ALA A 85 -27.68 7.63 -3.57
N GLY A 86 -28.00 8.62 -2.74
CA GLY A 86 -29.31 8.70 -2.12
C GLY A 86 -30.35 8.66 -3.23
N THR A 87 -31.27 7.71 -3.16
CA THR A 87 -32.47 7.72 -4.01
C THR A 87 -33.25 8.98 -3.64
N GLY A 88 -33.03 10.05 -4.40
CA GLY A 88 -33.91 11.20 -4.38
C GLY A 88 -35.21 10.80 -5.06
N ALA A 89 -36.27 10.70 -4.27
CA ALA A 89 -37.65 10.74 -4.71
C ALA A 89 -38.38 11.74 -3.80
#